data_AF-A0A9X1QBT1-F1
#
_entry.id   AF-A0A9X1QBT1-F1
#
_cell.length_a   1.000
_cell.length_b   1.000
_cell.length_c   1.000
_cell.angle_alpha   90.00
_cell.angle_beta   90.00
_cell.angle_gamma   90.00
#
_symmetry.space_group_name_H-M   'P 1'
#
loop_
_entity.id
_entity.type
_entity.pdbx_description
1 polymer ?
#
loop_
_entity_poly.entity_id
_entity_poly.type
_entity_poly.pdbx_seq_one_letter_code
_entity_poly.pdbx_strand_id
1 'polypeptide(L)'
;MRTIVISMAFLLFFIFGCSDKVDPQVDTLYLTGGNRESQRLEAIPKLYYHYINSAKDKEVYEVIAEGDGRLIANFTPDLKLLTLCGDPGSGWGPQFKDVTASTLEEFVKGKISFDDLHSIGTIGSKFDSLLVRNVPFIQVKSNGEPSL
;
A
#
# COMPACT_ATOMS: atom_id res chain seq x y z
N MET A 1 -34.64 -50.98 -13.67
CA MET A 1 -35.38 -49.72 -13.45
C MET A 1 -35.19 -49.32 -11.99
N ARG A 2 -34.79 -48.07 -11.72
CA ARG A 2 -34.34 -47.47 -10.43
C ARG A 2 -32.89 -47.84 -10.11
N THR A 3 -31.86 -47.14 -10.59
CA THR A 3 -31.61 -45.69 -10.67
C THR A 3 -31.66 -45.00 -9.30
N ILE A 4 -30.57 -44.27 -8.99
CA ILE A 4 -30.43 -43.23 -7.95
C ILE A 4 -30.01 -43.73 -6.55
N VAL A 5 -28.73 -44.09 -6.36
CA VAL A 5 -28.05 -44.01 -5.04
C VAL A 5 -26.59 -43.52 -5.18
N ILE A 6 -26.26 -42.78 -6.24
CA ILE A 6 -24.93 -42.16 -6.41
C ILE A 6 -25.15 -40.70 -6.82
N SER A 7 -25.83 -39.92 -5.97
CA SER A 7 -26.09 -38.50 -6.23
C SER A 7 -26.19 -37.69 -4.93
N MET A 8 -25.43 -38.04 -3.90
CA MET A 8 -25.39 -37.23 -2.66
C MET A 8 -24.00 -37.05 -2.04
N ALA A 9 -22.94 -37.65 -2.60
CA ALA A 9 -21.59 -37.54 -2.04
C ALA A 9 -20.65 -36.63 -2.85
N PHE A 10 -21.04 -36.18 -4.06
CA PHE A 10 -20.19 -35.36 -4.93
C PHE A 10 -20.55 -33.87 -4.95
N LEU A 11 -21.61 -33.46 -4.25
CA LEU A 11 -22.12 -32.08 -4.25
C LEU A 11 -21.65 -31.25 -3.04
N LEU A 12 -20.61 -31.71 -2.33
CA LEU A 12 -20.05 -31.03 -1.14
C LEU A 12 -18.64 -30.47 -1.36
N PHE A 13 -18.06 -30.61 -2.56
CA PHE A 13 -16.68 -30.21 -2.84
C PHE A 13 -16.49 -28.87 -3.57
N PHE A 14 -17.55 -28.08 -3.81
CA PHE A 14 -17.47 -26.89 -4.68
C PHE A 14 -18.07 -25.61 -4.10
N ILE A 15 -17.98 -25.38 -2.78
CA ILE A 15 -18.40 -24.10 -2.16
C ILE A 15 -17.32 -23.38 -1.35
N PHE A 16 -16.05 -23.70 -1.57
CA PHE A 16 -15.00 -22.71 -1.29
C PHE A 16 -14.93 -21.78 -2.50
N GLY A 17 -15.89 -20.86 -2.54
CA GLY A 17 -15.86 -19.73 -3.44
C GLY A 17 -14.53 -19.01 -3.33
N CYS A 18 -14.11 -18.41 -4.44
CA CYS A 18 -13.02 -17.44 -4.47
C CYS A 18 -13.25 -16.39 -3.37
N SER A 19 -12.66 -16.63 -2.20
CA SER A 19 -12.41 -15.59 -1.22
C SER A 19 -11.51 -14.56 -1.89
N ASP A 20 -11.70 -13.30 -1.53
CA ASP A 20 -11.03 -12.12 -2.05
C ASP A 20 -9.58 -12.39 -2.46
N LYS A 21 -9.18 -11.79 -3.58
CA LYS A 21 -7.88 -11.93 -4.21
C LYS A 21 -6.82 -11.30 -3.30
N VAL A 22 -6.55 -11.92 -2.15
CA VAL A 22 -5.45 -11.59 -1.25
C VAL A 22 -4.20 -11.92 -2.03
N ASP A 23 -3.45 -10.90 -2.40
CA ASP A 23 -2.13 -11.11 -2.96
C ASP A 23 -1.30 -11.79 -1.86
N PRO A 24 -0.85 -13.05 -2.05
CA PRO A 24 -0.14 -13.77 -1.00
C PRO A 24 1.17 -13.07 -0.59
N GLN A 25 1.66 -12.11 -1.38
CA GLN A 25 2.88 -11.34 -1.16
C GLN A 25 2.65 -10.01 -0.43
N VAL A 26 1.40 -9.61 -0.19
CA VAL A 26 1.06 -8.30 0.40
C VAL A 26 0.31 -8.49 1.73
N ASP A 27 0.78 -7.85 2.79
CA ASP A 27 0.04 -7.70 4.04
C ASP A 27 -0.63 -6.32 4.10
N THR A 28 -1.96 -6.28 4.04
CA THR A 28 -2.74 -5.04 3.94
C THR A 28 -3.47 -4.72 5.25
N LEU A 29 -3.25 -3.52 5.78
CA LEU A 29 -4.03 -2.95 6.86
C LEU A 29 -4.98 -1.87 6.34
N TYR A 30 -6.28 -2.03 6.57
CA TYR A 30 -7.30 -1.05 6.19
C TYR A 30 -7.56 -0.06 7.32
N LEU A 31 -7.51 1.23 7.01
CA LEU A 31 -7.97 2.30 7.91
C LEU A 31 -9.49 2.44 7.79
N THR A 32 -10.19 2.14 8.87
CA THR A 32 -11.66 2.28 8.95
C THR A 32 -12.06 3.42 9.86
N GLY A 33 -12.97 4.28 9.40
CA GLY A 33 -13.46 5.43 10.16
C GLY A 33 -12.51 6.63 10.15
N GLY A 34 -13.00 7.77 10.65
CA GLY A 34 -12.30 9.05 10.57
C GLY A 34 -12.58 9.83 9.29
N ASN A 35 -12.07 11.05 9.22
CA ASN A 35 -12.10 11.89 8.03
C ASN A 35 -10.76 11.81 7.27
N ARG A 36 -10.72 12.40 6.07
CA ARG A 36 -9.52 12.45 5.21
C ARG A 36 -8.25 12.86 5.94
N GLU A 37 -8.32 13.92 6.73
CA GLU A 37 -7.16 14.47 7.45
C GLU A 37 -6.63 13.49 8.50
N SER A 38 -7.52 12.95 9.34
CA SER A 38 -7.15 11.98 10.38
C SER A 38 -6.54 10.71 9.79
N GLN A 39 -7.12 10.16 8.72
CA GLN A 39 -6.61 8.95 8.08
C GLN A 39 -5.22 9.16 7.47
N ARG A 40 -4.95 10.33 6.91
CA ARG A 40 -3.65 10.70 6.33
C ARG A 40 -2.58 10.98 7.39
N LEU A 41 -2.98 11.53 8.53
CA LEU A 41 -2.10 11.71 9.68
C LEU A 41 -1.67 10.36 10.27
N GLU A 42 -2.59 9.39 10.32
CA GLU A 42 -2.33 8.08 10.92
C GLU A 42 -1.68 7.06 9.97
N ALA A 43 -1.73 7.27 8.65
CA ALA A 43 -1.26 6.28 7.67
C ALA A 43 0.20 5.84 7.86
N ILE A 44 1.13 6.78 8.02
CA ILE A 44 2.57 6.46 8.19
C ILE A 44 2.86 5.77 9.53
N PRO A 45 2.35 6.27 10.68
CA PRO A 45 2.41 5.52 11.93
C PRO A 45 1.84 4.11 11.83
N LYS A 46 0.66 3.96 11.23
CA LYS A 46 0.02 2.65 11.05
C LYS A 46 0.84 1.74 10.17
N LEU A 47 1.47 2.24 9.11
CA LEU A 47 2.34 1.45 8.24
C LEU A 47 3.57 0.93 8.97
N TYR A 48 4.23 1.78 9.77
CA TYR A 48 5.35 1.36 10.61
C TYR A 48 4.93 0.29 11.62
N TYR A 49 3.84 0.53 12.37
CA TYR A 49 3.37 -0.41 13.38
C TYR A 49 2.86 -1.72 12.77
N HIS A 50 2.23 -1.66 11.60
CA HIS A 50 1.83 -2.84 10.83
C HIS A 50 3.06 -3.66 10.46
N TYR A 51 4.03 -3.04 9.79
CA TYR A 51 5.27 -3.72 9.41
C TYR A 51 5.98 -4.38 10.60
N ILE A 52 6.20 -3.69 11.72
CA ILE A 52 6.98 -4.27 12.83
C ILE A 52 6.25 -5.44 13.52
N ASN A 53 4.91 -5.40 13.59
CA ASN A 53 4.11 -6.38 14.31
C ASN A 53 3.66 -7.58 13.44
N SER A 54 3.67 -7.44 12.11
CA SER A 54 3.36 -8.53 11.19
C SER A 54 4.46 -9.59 11.13
N ALA A 55 4.10 -10.78 10.66
CA ALA A 55 5.09 -11.79 10.24
C ALA A 55 5.92 -11.23 9.07
N LYS A 56 7.22 -11.57 9.01
CA LYS A 56 8.15 -11.05 7.99
C LYS A 56 8.21 -11.96 6.75
N ASP A 57 7.08 -12.55 6.40
CA ASP A 57 6.93 -13.51 5.30
C ASP A 57 6.32 -12.88 4.04
N LYS A 58 5.97 -11.59 4.09
CA LYS A 58 5.45 -10.82 2.95
C LYS A 58 6.51 -9.92 2.36
N GLU A 59 6.46 -9.78 1.04
CA GLU A 59 7.31 -8.85 0.28
C GLU A 59 6.90 -7.40 0.55
N VAL A 60 5.61 -7.18 0.78
CA VAL A 60 5.02 -5.85 0.82
C VAL A 60 4.09 -5.72 2.01
N TYR A 61 4.17 -4.58 2.70
CA TYR A 61 3.27 -4.21 3.79
C TYR A 61 2.64 -2.88 3.41
N GLU A 62 1.33 -2.77 3.53
CA GLU A 62 0.63 -1.57 3.09
C GLU A 62 -0.51 -1.18 4.01
N VAL A 63 -0.80 0.12 3.96
CA VAL A 63 -1.95 0.73 4.60
C VAL A 63 -2.82 1.37 3.54
N ILE A 64 -4.11 1.00 3.52
CA ILE A 64 -5.10 1.54 2.59
C ILE A 64 -6.16 2.30 3.39
N ALA A 65 -6.49 3.52 2.97
CA ALA A 65 -7.72 4.19 3.40
C ALA A 65 -8.66 4.35 2.20
N GLU A 66 -9.80 3.69 2.30
CA GLU A 66 -10.90 3.82 1.34
C GLU A 66 -11.79 5.03 1.72
N GLY A 67 -12.76 5.37 0.85
CA GLY A 67 -13.72 6.45 1.15
C GLY A 67 -13.09 7.84 1.08
N ASP A 68 -13.01 8.57 2.19
CA ASP A 68 -12.56 9.97 2.24
C ASP A 68 -11.01 10.13 2.26
N GLY A 69 -10.29 9.18 2.87
CA GLY A 69 -8.82 9.21 2.94
C GLY A 69 -8.15 9.03 1.59
N ARG A 70 -8.71 8.13 0.77
CA ARG A 70 -8.27 7.78 -0.60
C ARG A 70 -6.75 7.72 -0.69
N LEU A 71 -6.14 6.80 0.03
CA LEU A 71 -4.68 6.65 0.03
C LEU A 71 -4.24 5.20 0.07
N ILE A 72 -3.03 4.97 -0.44
CA ILE A 72 -2.25 3.74 -0.25
C ILE A 72 -0.84 4.16 0.14
N ALA A 73 -0.33 3.64 1.25
CA ALA A 73 1.07 3.75 1.66
C ALA A 73 1.68 2.35 1.71
N ASN A 74 2.68 2.10 0.89
CA ASN A 74 3.18 0.76 0.59
C ASN A 74 4.69 0.69 0.83
N PHE A 75 5.13 -0.23 1.68
CA PHE A 75 6.52 -0.44 2.06
C PHE A 75 7.02 -1.82 1.63
N THR A 76 8.10 -1.84 0.85
CA THR A 76 8.79 -3.04 0.38
C THR A 76 10.18 -3.09 1.02
N PRO A 77 10.38 -3.84 2.13
CA PRO A 77 11.61 -3.80 2.90
C PRO A 77 12.85 -4.21 2.11
N ASP A 78 12.76 -5.27 1.31
CA ASP A 78 13.89 -5.82 0.54
C ASP A 78 14.40 -4.85 -0.53
N LEU A 79 13.48 -4.08 -1.12
CA LEU A 79 13.80 -3.04 -2.10
C LEU A 79 14.10 -1.69 -1.46
N LYS A 80 13.96 -1.58 -0.13
CA LYS A 80 14.02 -0.32 0.61
C LYS A 80 13.15 0.77 -0.03
N LEU A 81 11.93 0.39 -0.40
CA LEU A 81 11.05 1.22 -1.21
C LEU A 81 9.81 1.62 -0.42
N LEU A 82 9.47 2.91 -0.45
CA LEU A 82 8.20 3.44 0.00
C LEU A 82 7.45 4.05 -1.19
N THR A 83 6.23 3.58 -1.44
CA THR A 83 5.36 4.08 -2.49
C THR A 83 4.10 4.69 -1.87
N LEU A 84 3.77 5.91 -2.27
CA LEU A 84 2.56 6.61 -1.82
C LEU A 84 1.60 6.82 -2.99
N CYS A 85 0.31 6.59 -2.79
CA CYS A 85 -0.75 6.94 -3.73
C CYS A 85 -1.82 7.75 -3.00
N GLY A 86 -2.04 9.00 -3.39
CA GLY A 86 -3.03 9.90 -2.76
C GLY A 86 -4.36 10.02 -3.52
N ASP A 87 -4.51 9.27 -4.61
CA ASP A 87 -5.72 9.20 -5.45
C ASP A 87 -5.79 7.83 -6.17
N PRO A 88 -6.53 6.84 -5.61
CA PRO A 88 -6.71 5.54 -6.23
C PRO A 88 -7.39 5.72 -7.59
N GLY A 89 -6.65 5.49 -8.67
CA GLY A 89 -7.11 5.64 -10.06
C GLY A 89 -6.26 6.55 -10.96
N SER A 90 -5.46 7.45 -10.39
CA SER A 90 -4.65 8.42 -11.14
C SER A 90 -3.18 8.00 -11.35
N GLY A 91 -2.85 6.75 -11.01
CA GLY A 91 -1.49 6.20 -11.03
C GLY A 91 -0.84 6.18 -9.65
N TRP A 92 0.32 5.54 -9.57
CA TRP A 92 1.15 5.55 -8.37
C TRP A 92 1.72 6.95 -8.14
N GLY A 93 1.66 7.45 -6.91
CA GLY A 93 2.27 8.72 -6.53
C GLY A 93 3.78 8.58 -6.32
N PRO A 94 4.41 9.40 -5.48
CA PRO A 94 5.86 9.40 -5.32
C PRO A 94 6.35 8.06 -4.74
N GLN A 95 7.47 7.61 -5.29
CA GLN A 95 8.25 6.49 -4.77
C GLN A 95 9.55 7.03 -4.19
N PHE A 96 9.99 6.44 -3.08
CA PHE A 96 11.22 6.82 -2.37
C PHE A 96 12.08 5.59 -2.15
N LYS A 97 13.36 5.71 -2.50
CA LYS A 97 14.38 4.66 -2.33
C LYS A 97 15.12 4.82 -1.01
N ASP A 98 15.82 3.76 -0.63
CA ASP A 98 16.61 3.67 0.60
C ASP A 98 15.80 3.88 1.89
N VAL A 99 14.48 3.69 1.82
CA VAL A 99 13.60 3.73 2.98
C VAL A 99 13.72 2.42 3.73
N THR A 100 14.05 2.50 5.01
CA THR A 100 14.17 1.35 5.90
C THR A 100 13.15 1.44 7.03
N ALA A 101 13.04 0.38 7.84
CA ALA A 101 12.20 0.40 9.03
C ALA A 101 12.57 1.54 10.00
N SER A 102 13.86 1.86 10.14
CA SER A 102 14.31 3.00 10.96
C SER A 102 13.92 4.34 10.34
N THR A 103 13.95 4.45 9.01
CA THR A 103 13.44 5.65 8.31
C THR A 103 11.94 5.87 8.60
N LEU A 104 11.14 4.80 8.55
CA LEU A 104 9.72 4.87 8.94
C LEU A 104 9.54 5.26 10.41
N GLU A 105 10.35 4.71 11.32
CA GLU A 105 10.34 5.07 12.74
C GLU A 105 10.66 6.56 12.96
N GLU A 106 11.64 7.11 12.23
CA GLU A 106 11.98 8.53 12.25
C GLU A 106 10.79 9.40 11.81
N PHE A 107 10.04 8.97 10.79
CA PHE A 107 8.82 9.67 10.37
C PHE A 107 7.77 9.70 11.48
N VAL A 108 7.58 8.59 12.18
CA VAL A 108 6.68 8.52 13.34
C VAL A 108 7.14 9.45 14.46
N LYS A 109 8.43 9.43 14.81
CA LYS A 109 9.01 10.32 15.84
C LYS A 109 8.90 11.79 15.46
N GLY A 110 9.11 12.10 14.18
CA GLY A 110 8.98 13.44 13.61
C GLY A 110 7.54 13.91 13.38
N LYS A 111 6.55 13.04 13.63
CA LYS A 111 5.12 13.28 13.35
C LYS A 111 4.87 13.66 11.88
N ILE A 112 5.61 13.05 10.97
CA ILE A 112 5.49 13.30 9.53
C ILE A 112 4.27 12.54 9.00
N SER A 113 3.35 13.26 8.38
CA SER A 113 2.11 12.72 7.83
C SER A 113 2.28 12.16 6.41
N PHE A 114 1.25 11.47 5.91
CA PHE A 114 1.19 11.06 4.51
C PHE A 114 1.31 12.25 3.56
N ASP A 115 0.62 13.35 3.83
CA ASP A 115 0.61 14.53 2.95
C ASP A 115 1.95 15.25 2.95
N ASP A 116 2.65 15.28 4.09
CA ASP A 116 4.02 15.81 4.17
C ASP A 116 4.95 15.07 3.22
N LEU A 117 4.94 13.73 3.27
CA LEU A 117 5.74 12.90 2.38
C LEU A 117 5.28 13.00 0.92
N HIS A 118 3.97 13.04 0.69
CA HIS A 118 3.41 13.13 -0.65
C HIS A 118 3.79 14.44 -1.36
N SER A 119 4.01 15.51 -0.59
CA SER A 119 4.45 16.82 -1.10
C SER A 119 5.95 16.89 -1.45
N ILE A 120 6.76 15.88 -1.11
CA ILE A 120 8.20 15.90 -1.39
C ILE A 120 8.46 15.98 -2.90
N GLY A 121 9.36 16.90 -3.29
CA GLY A 121 9.63 17.23 -4.68
C GLY A 121 8.60 18.13 -5.35
N THR A 122 7.67 18.72 -4.59
CA THR A 122 6.81 19.82 -5.04
C THR A 122 7.34 21.18 -4.55
N ILE A 123 6.90 22.27 -5.18
CA ILE A 123 7.31 23.63 -4.80
C ILE A 123 6.84 23.92 -3.37
N GLY A 124 7.79 24.14 -2.45
CA GLY A 124 7.51 24.46 -1.04
C GLY A 124 7.55 23.26 -0.08
N SER A 125 7.99 22.09 -0.54
CA SER A 125 8.27 20.95 0.34
C SER A 125 9.30 21.29 1.42
N LYS A 126 9.02 20.85 2.65
CA LYS A 126 9.89 21.05 3.82
C LYS A 126 10.86 19.90 4.06
N PHE A 127 10.69 18.79 3.35
CA PHE A 127 11.30 17.50 3.67
C PHE A 127 12.12 16.91 2.51
N ASP A 128 12.50 17.73 1.54
CA ASP A 128 13.26 17.29 0.35
C ASP A 128 14.63 16.69 0.70
N SER A 129 15.19 16.99 1.88
CA SER A 129 16.43 16.39 2.37
C SER A 129 16.26 15.02 3.03
N LEU A 130 15.03 14.62 3.38
CA LEU A 130 14.77 13.38 4.13
C LEU A 130 14.69 12.15 3.23
N LEU A 131 14.30 12.31 1.97
CA LEU A 131 14.03 11.20 1.07
C LEU A 131 14.57 11.44 -0.33
N VAL A 132 15.14 10.39 -0.92
CA VAL A 132 15.54 10.38 -2.32
C VAL A 132 14.38 9.84 -3.15
N ARG A 133 13.78 10.69 -3.98
CA ARG A 133 12.72 10.25 -4.90
C ARG A 133 13.29 9.28 -5.92
N ASN A 134 12.60 8.16 -6.08
CA ASN A 134 12.81 7.24 -7.18
C ASN A 134 12.02 7.73 -8.40
N VAL A 135 12.59 8.66 -9.15
CA VAL A 135 12.01 9.09 -10.42
C VAL A 135 12.56 8.16 -11.51
N PRO A 136 11.71 7.35 -12.17
CA PRO A 136 12.18 6.55 -13.29
C PRO A 136 12.66 7.49 -14.41
N PHE A 137 13.81 7.16 -15.01
CA PHE A 137 14.39 7.92 -16.13
C PHE A 137 13.45 8.01 -17.36
N ILE A 138 12.51 7.07 -17.47
CA ILE A 138 11.49 7.05 -18.51
C ILE A 138 10.14 6.95 -17.82
N GLN A 139 9.28 7.95 -18.03
CA GLN A 139 7.89 7.90 -17.57
C GLN A 139 7.03 7.35 -18.71
N VAL A 140 6.50 6.14 -18.56
CA VAL A 140 5.54 5.59 -19.51
C VAL A 140 4.16 6.10 -19.11
N LYS A 141 3.53 6.87 -20.00
CA LYS A 141 2.17 7.35 -19.81
C LYS A 141 1.22 6.15 -19.71
N SER A 142 0.07 6.34 -19.07
CA SER A 142 -0.99 5.33 -18.96
C SER A 142 -1.57 4.87 -20.31
N ASN A 143 -1.24 5.53 -21.42
CA ASN A 143 -1.52 5.08 -22.78
C ASN A 143 -0.41 4.18 -23.40
N GLY A 144 0.62 3.83 -22.64
CA GLY A 144 1.75 2.99 -23.09
C GLY A 144 2.84 3.75 -23.84
N GLU A 145 2.74 5.07 -24.00
CA GLU A 145 3.77 5.85 -24.68
C GLU A 145 4.88 6.25 -23.70
N PRO A 146 6.17 5.97 -24.01
CA PRO A 146 7.27 6.51 -23.25
C PRO A 146 7.36 8.03 -23.41
N SER A 147 7.60 8.73 -22.31
CA SER A 147 7.97 10.14 -22.29
C SER A 147 9.32 10.32 -21.60
N LEU A 148 10.15 11.19 -22.18
CA LEU A 148 11.44 11.66 -21.66
C LEU A 148 11.20 12.77 -20.64
#